data_AF-A0DHQ2-F1
#
_entry.id   AF-A0DHQ2-F1
#
_cell.length_a   1.000
_cell.length_b   1.000
_cell.length_c   1.000
_cell.angle_alpha   90.00
_cell.angle_beta   90.00
_cell.angle_gamma   90.00
#
_symmetry.space_group_name_H-M   'P 1'
#
loop_
_entity.id
_entity.type
_entity.pdbx_description
1 polymer ?
#
loop_
_entity_poly.entity_id
_entity_poly.type
_entity_poly.pdbx_seq_one_letter_code
_entity_poly.pdbx_strand_id
1 'polypeptide(L)'
;MKAKELKNYPDIMKAAMCSLLNNTSLLNIVIVILFNKTNLFDSDALLNCLEILNSCLQYLCNHKLSMPTSLDQQFFLKGIRMILLQCEHAFSVSKCLWLIYNNYVLFPLDIRKDITDLLFENVATKFFMHWSFNIRMIFHHILLYRIQHLHKSNKNLNEEYNFITLSYRDLIQKYQQLSETKKATQFFRLKEFIQSHHCNCLSDVIYMKFFRFIQQIEEGKQLSTSQQLNQMIEETHFHKQMKTKLIKKRISDRKKGSSDQNSSSDAQSYRIIDEDEQDVAIPLFTGTSNELKPQVKLPEKRVAVTQNQLKYLIKACAEFEELKFKYQKWKQSVIPVNFNSLSEDEKINLNETFKVPEVKLAVPLDEKEGNIKNTDEW
;
A
#
# COMPACT_ATOMS: atom_id res chain seq x y z
N MET A 1 8.97 -21.91 -39.03
CA MET A 1 9.04 -22.43 -37.65
C MET A 1 7.67 -22.23 -36.99
N LYS A 2 7.02 -23.29 -36.50
CA LYS A 2 5.76 -23.14 -35.74
C LYS A 2 6.07 -22.35 -34.46
N ALA A 3 5.27 -21.32 -34.17
CA ALA A 3 5.45 -20.51 -32.96
C ALA A 3 5.22 -21.41 -31.73
N LYS A 4 6.26 -21.62 -30.91
CA LYS A 4 6.12 -22.31 -29.63
C LYS A 4 5.48 -21.36 -28.61
N GLU A 5 4.59 -21.90 -27.78
CA GLU A 5 3.99 -21.17 -26.67
C GLU A 5 5.02 -20.87 -25.58
N LEU A 6 4.92 -19.69 -24.96
CA LEU A 6 5.83 -19.19 -23.92
C LEU A 6 5.98 -20.14 -22.72
N LYS A 7 4.94 -20.92 -22.41
CA LYS A 7 4.92 -21.89 -21.30
C LYS A 7 5.97 -23.01 -21.46
N ASN A 8 6.40 -23.26 -22.69
CA ASN A 8 7.31 -24.35 -23.04
C ASN A 8 8.74 -23.88 -23.33
N TYR A 9 9.10 -22.65 -22.94
CA TYR A 9 10.47 -22.18 -23.12
C TYR A 9 11.40 -22.89 -22.14
N PRO A 10 12.34 -23.74 -22.62
CA PRO A 10 13.26 -24.43 -21.73
C PRO A 10 14.14 -23.41 -21.00
N ASP A 11 14.59 -23.73 -19.80
CA ASP A 11 15.42 -22.82 -19.01
C ASP A 11 16.72 -22.41 -19.74
N ILE A 12 17.21 -23.28 -20.63
CA ILE A 12 18.32 -22.99 -21.54
C ILE A 12 18.00 -21.79 -22.44
N MET A 13 16.77 -21.67 -22.93
CA MET A 13 16.35 -20.54 -23.76
C MET A 13 16.27 -19.24 -22.95
N LYS A 14 15.81 -19.31 -21.69
CA LYS A 14 15.84 -18.16 -20.77
C LYS A 14 17.29 -17.71 -20.52
N ALA A 15 18.18 -18.65 -20.25
CA ALA A 15 19.61 -18.39 -20.04
C ALA A 15 20.26 -17.76 -21.27
N ALA A 16 20.02 -18.33 -22.46
CA ALA A 16 20.51 -17.79 -23.72
C ALA A 16 19.99 -16.37 -23.98
N MET A 17 18.71 -16.12 -23.71
CA MET A 17 18.12 -14.79 -23.86
C MET A 17 18.73 -13.79 -22.88
N CYS A 18 19.00 -14.17 -21.63
CA CYS A 18 19.74 -13.34 -20.69
C CYS A 18 21.17 -13.06 -21.18
N SER A 19 21.88 -14.06 -21.73
CA SER A 19 23.23 -13.85 -22.28
C SER A 19 23.27 -12.90 -23.47
N LEU A 20 22.18 -12.81 -24.26
CA LEU A 20 22.06 -11.81 -25.33
C LEU A 20 22.02 -10.37 -24.78
N LEU A 21 21.57 -10.18 -23.55
CA LEU A 21 21.48 -8.85 -22.91
C LEU A 21 22.83 -8.26 -22.50
N ASN A 22 23.95 -8.97 -22.75
CA ASN A 22 25.27 -8.32 -22.81
C ASN A 22 25.25 -7.10 -23.74
N ASN A 23 24.44 -7.15 -24.80
CA ASN A 23 24.03 -5.96 -25.52
C ASN A 23 22.69 -5.44 -24.96
N THR A 24 22.76 -4.44 -24.08
CA THR A 24 21.58 -3.90 -23.38
C THR A 24 20.52 -3.33 -24.33
N SER A 25 20.89 -2.89 -25.54
CA SER A 25 19.94 -2.38 -26.54
C SER A 25 18.87 -3.40 -26.95
N LEU A 26 19.18 -4.70 -26.82
CA LEU A 26 18.26 -5.79 -27.15
C LEU A 26 17.12 -5.95 -26.13
N LEU A 27 17.24 -5.38 -24.93
CA LEU A 27 16.20 -5.47 -23.91
C LEU A 27 14.85 -4.93 -24.41
N ASN A 28 14.87 -3.82 -25.15
CA ASN A 28 13.65 -3.24 -25.71
C ASN A 28 12.95 -4.23 -26.66
N ILE A 29 13.72 -4.90 -27.52
CA ILE A 29 13.20 -5.90 -28.46
C ILE A 29 12.60 -7.08 -27.69
N VAL A 30 13.28 -7.55 -26.64
CA VAL A 30 12.77 -8.63 -25.77
C VAL A 30 11.45 -8.24 -25.13
N ILE A 31 11.35 -7.04 -24.53
CA ILE A 31 10.11 -6.54 -23.90
C ILE A 31 8.97 -6.47 -24.93
N VAL A 32 9.23 -5.90 -26.11
CA VAL A 32 8.24 -5.79 -27.19
C VAL A 32 7.74 -7.17 -27.63
N ILE A 33 8.63 -8.15 -27.80
CA ILE A 33 8.25 -9.51 -28.16
C ILE A 33 7.42 -10.16 -27.06
N LEU A 34 7.88 -10.08 -25.81
CA LEU A 34 7.20 -10.70 -24.66
C LEU A 34 5.78 -10.14 -24.50
N PHE A 35 5.63 -8.82 -24.48
CA PHE A 35 4.31 -8.19 -24.30
C PHE A 35 3.37 -8.45 -25.49
N ASN A 36 3.85 -8.41 -26.73
CA ASN A 36 3.01 -8.66 -27.90
C ASN A 36 2.59 -10.13 -28.06
N LYS A 37 3.33 -11.07 -27.47
CA LYS A 37 3.02 -12.51 -27.52
C LYS A 37 2.21 -13.00 -26.33
N THR A 38 2.02 -12.16 -25.30
CA THR A 38 1.36 -12.55 -24.07
C THR A 38 -0.08 -12.09 -24.07
N ASN A 39 -1.01 -13.01 -23.92
CA ASN A 39 -2.41 -12.70 -23.70
C ASN A 39 -2.65 -12.44 -22.21
N LEU A 40 -3.25 -11.29 -21.85
CA LEU A 40 -3.59 -10.94 -20.47
C LEU A 40 -4.60 -11.90 -19.82
N PHE A 41 -5.41 -12.58 -20.65
CA PHE A 41 -6.40 -13.56 -20.20
C PHE A 41 -5.82 -14.98 -20.03
N ASP A 42 -4.58 -15.23 -20.47
CA ASP A 42 -3.87 -16.48 -20.20
C ASP A 42 -2.92 -16.28 -19.01
N SER A 43 -3.37 -16.69 -17.82
CA SER A 43 -2.64 -16.50 -16.57
C SER A 43 -1.23 -17.08 -16.63
N ASP A 44 -1.05 -18.30 -17.14
CA ASP A 44 0.27 -18.94 -17.09
C ASP A 44 1.22 -18.36 -18.14
N ALA A 45 0.70 -17.94 -19.31
CA ALA A 45 1.53 -17.24 -20.29
C ALA A 45 2.01 -15.90 -19.72
N LEU A 46 1.12 -15.17 -19.03
CA LEU A 46 1.46 -13.92 -18.36
C LEU A 46 2.46 -14.12 -17.21
N LEU A 47 2.29 -15.15 -16.38
CA LEU A 47 3.24 -15.47 -15.31
C LEU A 47 4.62 -15.81 -15.87
N ASN A 48 4.69 -16.64 -16.91
CA ASN A 48 5.96 -16.96 -17.58
C ASN A 48 6.59 -15.71 -18.22
N CYS A 49 5.81 -14.85 -18.85
CA CYS A 49 6.28 -13.57 -19.37
C CYS A 49 6.92 -12.71 -18.27
N LEU A 50 6.26 -12.57 -17.12
CA LEU A 50 6.75 -11.80 -15.99
C LEU A 50 8.01 -12.40 -15.35
N GLU A 51 8.09 -13.74 -15.25
CA GLU A 51 9.29 -14.42 -14.76
C GLU A 51 10.49 -14.21 -15.68
N ILE A 52 10.27 -14.41 -16.98
CA ILE A 52 11.30 -14.20 -18.00
C ILE A 52 11.80 -12.75 -17.95
N LEU A 53 10.88 -11.79 -17.90
CA LEU A 53 11.21 -10.37 -17.80
C LEU A 53 11.99 -10.05 -16.51
N ASN A 54 11.61 -10.66 -15.38
CA ASN A 54 12.35 -10.53 -14.13
C ASN A 54 13.77 -11.07 -14.27
N SER A 55 13.95 -12.27 -14.84
CA SER A 55 15.27 -12.85 -15.08
C SER A 55 16.14 -11.96 -15.95
N CYS A 56 15.57 -11.36 -17.00
CA CYS A 56 16.27 -10.39 -17.84
C CYS A 56 16.73 -9.16 -17.05
N LEU A 57 15.85 -8.53 -16.28
CA LEU A 57 16.19 -7.34 -15.50
C LEU A 57 17.21 -7.66 -14.37
N GLN A 58 17.06 -8.80 -13.70
CA GLN A 58 18.02 -9.24 -12.68
C GLN A 58 19.40 -9.57 -13.29
N TYR A 59 19.45 -10.07 -14.53
CA TYR A 59 20.70 -10.25 -15.24
C TYR A 59 21.46 -8.93 -15.39
N LEU A 60 20.76 -7.84 -15.79
CA LEU A 60 21.37 -6.51 -15.86
C LEU A 60 21.92 -6.07 -14.49
N CYS A 61 21.13 -6.25 -13.43
CA CYS A 61 21.54 -5.91 -12.07
C CYS A 61 22.79 -6.67 -11.62
N ASN A 62 22.83 -7.99 -11.83
CA ASN A 62 23.94 -8.86 -11.41
C ASN A 62 25.23 -8.56 -12.19
N HIS A 63 25.12 -8.17 -13.45
CA HIS A 63 26.25 -7.79 -14.29
C HIS A 63 26.59 -6.29 -14.23
N LYS A 64 25.94 -5.53 -13.33
CA LYS A 64 26.12 -4.07 -13.16
C LYS A 64 25.93 -3.31 -14.48
N LEU A 65 25.04 -3.79 -15.34
CA LEU A 65 24.67 -3.14 -16.59
C LEU A 65 23.61 -2.09 -16.31
N SER A 66 23.74 -0.92 -16.93
CA SER A 66 22.74 0.14 -16.85
C SER A 66 21.53 -0.16 -17.75
N MET A 67 20.39 0.42 -17.38
CA MET A 67 19.20 0.39 -18.23
C MET A 67 19.50 1.08 -19.57
N PRO A 68 19.18 0.46 -20.72
CA PRO A 68 19.45 1.03 -22.03
C PRO A 68 18.65 2.33 -22.25
N THR A 69 19.32 3.35 -22.80
CA THR A 69 18.68 4.62 -23.17
C THR A 69 17.70 4.48 -24.33
N SER A 70 17.83 3.41 -25.12
CA SER A 70 16.93 3.05 -26.23
C SER A 70 15.65 2.33 -25.78
N LEU A 71 15.45 2.13 -24.48
CA LEU A 71 14.23 1.52 -23.96
C LEU A 71 13.03 2.41 -24.26
N ASP A 72 12.00 1.86 -24.90
CA ASP A 72 10.71 2.52 -25.00
C ASP A 72 9.99 2.42 -23.64
N GLN A 73 10.28 3.41 -22.78
CA GLN A 73 9.75 3.48 -21.43
C GLN A 73 8.21 3.58 -21.43
N GLN A 74 7.64 4.28 -22.42
CA GLN A 74 6.20 4.45 -22.53
C GLN A 74 5.52 3.12 -22.88
N PHE A 75 6.08 2.36 -23.82
CA PHE A 75 5.59 1.02 -24.14
C PHE A 75 5.68 0.08 -22.94
N PHE A 76 6.82 0.05 -22.25
CA PHE A 76 7.01 -0.75 -21.04
C PHE A 76 5.97 -0.41 -19.96
N LEU A 77 5.83 0.86 -19.61
CA LEU A 77 4.89 1.33 -18.59
C LEU A 77 3.43 1.10 -19.00
N LYS A 78 3.11 1.20 -20.29
CA LYS A 78 1.77 0.86 -20.81
C LYS A 78 1.45 -0.61 -20.58
N GLY A 79 2.41 -1.52 -20.82
CA GLY A 79 2.24 -2.94 -20.55
C GLY A 79 2.00 -3.23 -19.07
N ILE A 80 2.83 -2.64 -18.18
CA ILE A 80 2.65 -2.75 -16.72
C ILE A 80 1.28 -2.21 -16.28
N ARG A 81 0.89 -1.04 -16.80
CA ARG A 81 -0.41 -0.42 -16.53
C ARG A 81 -1.58 -1.32 -16.95
N MET A 82 -1.49 -1.95 -18.13
CA MET A 82 -2.52 -2.88 -18.60
C MET A 82 -2.66 -4.08 -17.66
N ILE A 83 -1.55 -4.68 -17.23
CA ILE A 83 -1.57 -5.80 -16.29
C ILE A 83 -2.20 -5.39 -14.95
N LEU A 84 -1.77 -4.27 -14.37
CA LEU A 84 -2.25 -3.82 -13.05
C LEU A 84 -3.73 -3.40 -13.05
N LEU A 85 -4.25 -2.88 -14.17
CA LEU A 85 -5.62 -2.37 -14.25
C LEU A 85 -6.62 -3.38 -14.81
N GLN A 86 -6.22 -4.18 -15.80
CA GLN A 86 -7.14 -5.02 -16.58
C GLN A 86 -7.04 -6.51 -16.23
N CYS A 87 -5.95 -6.96 -15.58
CA CYS A 87 -5.85 -8.37 -15.21
C CYS A 87 -6.75 -8.68 -14.00
N GLU A 88 -7.61 -9.69 -14.16
CA GLU A 88 -8.54 -10.13 -13.10
C GLU A 88 -7.88 -11.13 -12.14
N HIS A 89 -6.85 -11.84 -12.61
CA HIS A 89 -6.14 -12.82 -11.80
C HIS A 89 -5.23 -12.14 -10.78
N ALA A 90 -5.65 -12.17 -9.52
CA ALA A 90 -4.93 -11.53 -8.41
C ALA A 90 -3.46 -11.98 -8.31
N PHE A 91 -3.16 -13.27 -8.58
CA PHE A 91 -1.79 -13.77 -8.54
C PHE A 91 -0.90 -13.16 -9.63
N SER A 92 -1.42 -12.98 -10.85
CA SER A 92 -0.69 -12.31 -11.94
C SER A 92 -0.44 -10.84 -11.64
N VAL A 93 -1.41 -10.15 -11.03
CA VAL A 93 -1.24 -8.77 -10.54
C VAL A 93 -0.17 -8.72 -9.43
N SER A 94 -0.22 -9.64 -8.45
CA SER A 94 0.83 -9.77 -7.42
C SER A 94 2.21 -10.00 -8.03
N LYS A 95 2.29 -10.83 -9.08
CA LYS A 95 3.55 -11.12 -9.77
C LYS A 95 4.09 -9.91 -10.53
N CYS A 96 3.21 -9.09 -11.10
CA CYS A 96 3.59 -7.82 -11.71
C CYS A 96 4.09 -6.81 -10.66
N LEU A 97 3.43 -6.71 -9.51
CA LEU A 97 3.93 -5.88 -8.39
C LEU A 97 5.27 -6.41 -7.87
N TRP A 98 5.44 -7.73 -7.80
CA TRP A 98 6.70 -8.37 -7.40
C TRP A 98 7.84 -8.07 -8.38
N LEU A 99 7.57 -8.07 -9.70
CA LEU A 99 8.53 -7.62 -10.70
C LEU A 99 8.98 -6.18 -10.44
N ILE A 100 8.04 -5.27 -10.15
CA ILE A 100 8.36 -3.88 -9.80
C ILE A 100 9.20 -3.83 -8.53
N TYR A 101 8.79 -4.54 -7.47
CA TYR A 101 9.50 -4.58 -6.20
C TYR A 101 10.95 -5.04 -6.34
N ASN A 102 11.20 -6.10 -7.10
CA ASN A 102 12.55 -6.65 -7.26
C ASN A 102 13.47 -5.76 -8.08
N ASN A 103 12.92 -5.08 -9.09
CA ASN A 103 13.70 -4.32 -10.06
C ASN A 103 13.62 -2.80 -9.84
N TYR A 104 13.00 -2.33 -8.75
CA TYR A 104 12.73 -0.91 -8.52
C TYR A 104 13.98 -0.03 -8.61
N VAL A 105 15.09 -0.48 -8.01
CA VAL A 105 16.37 0.26 -8.00
C VAL A 105 17.04 0.26 -9.39
N LEU A 106 16.79 -0.75 -10.22
CA LEU A 106 17.34 -0.81 -11.58
C LEU A 106 16.73 0.28 -12.49
N PHE A 107 15.48 0.67 -12.22
CA PHE A 107 14.80 1.67 -13.04
C PHE A 107 15.42 3.07 -12.84
N PRO A 108 15.64 3.84 -13.92
CA PRO A 108 15.92 5.26 -13.82
C PRO A 108 14.85 6.00 -13.02
N LEU A 109 15.23 7.09 -12.37
CA LEU A 109 14.35 7.83 -11.46
C LEU A 109 13.05 8.33 -12.15
N ASP A 110 13.12 8.70 -13.43
CA ASP A 110 11.94 9.08 -14.21
C ASP A 110 10.92 7.94 -14.31
N ILE A 111 11.40 6.72 -14.60
CA ILE A 111 10.55 5.51 -14.62
C ILE A 111 10.02 5.20 -13.21
N ARG A 112 10.85 5.34 -12.16
CA ARG A 112 10.40 5.13 -10.77
C ARG A 112 9.27 6.09 -10.40
N LYS A 113 9.37 7.35 -10.83
CA LYS A 113 8.32 8.37 -10.67
C LYS A 113 7.07 7.98 -11.45
N ASP A 114 7.18 7.53 -12.69
CA ASP A 114 5.99 7.13 -13.47
C ASP A 114 5.33 5.85 -12.95
N ILE A 115 6.10 4.89 -12.43
CA ILE A 115 5.58 3.73 -11.69
C ILE A 115 4.82 4.20 -10.45
N THR A 116 5.41 5.14 -9.71
CA THR A 116 4.80 5.72 -8.51
C THR A 116 3.48 6.44 -8.84
N ASP A 117 3.46 7.22 -9.92
CA ASP A 117 2.25 7.88 -10.41
C ASP A 117 1.16 6.87 -10.74
N LEU A 118 1.51 5.82 -11.49
CA LEU A 118 0.61 4.73 -11.82
C LEU A 118 0.02 4.06 -10.57
N LEU A 119 0.86 3.78 -9.55
CA LEU A 119 0.43 3.14 -8.31
C LEU A 119 -0.50 4.06 -7.50
N PHE A 120 -0.17 5.34 -7.32
CA PHE A 120 -0.92 6.25 -6.44
C PHE A 120 -2.14 6.92 -7.08
N GLU A 121 -2.26 7.00 -8.41
CA GLU A 121 -3.40 7.69 -9.03
C GLU A 121 -4.73 6.94 -8.91
N ASN A 122 -4.75 5.65 -9.26
CA ASN A 122 -6.02 4.93 -9.47
C ASN A 122 -6.13 3.62 -8.69
N VAL A 123 -5.01 3.05 -8.24
CA VAL A 123 -4.99 1.68 -7.72
C VAL A 123 -4.48 1.55 -6.29
N ALA A 124 -3.82 2.56 -5.72
CA ALA A 124 -3.21 2.45 -4.39
C ALA A 124 -4.21 2.00 -3.32
N THR A 125 -5.37 2.66 -3.24
CA THR A 125 -6.45 2.28 -2.31
C THR A 125 -6.96 0.86 -2.59
N LYS A 126 -7.10 0.48 -3.87
CA LYS A 126 -7.52 -0.87 -4.30
C LYS A 126 -6.51 -1.94 -3.91
N PHE A 127 -5.21 -1.68 -4.04
CA PHE A 127 -4.14 -2.63 -3.74
C PHE A 127 -3.87 -2.75 -2.24
N PHE A 128 -3.89 -1.63 -1.52
CA PHE A 128 -3.75 -1.61 -0.06
C PHE A 128 -4.86 -2.42 0.62
N MET A 129 -6.10 -2.26 0.18
CA MET A 129 -7.27 -2.97 0.72
C MET A 129 -7.73 -4.12 -0.18
N HIS A 130 -6.84 -4.69 -0.99
CA HIS A 130 -7.22 -5.76 -1.90
C HIS A 130 -7.68 -7.00 -1.12
N TRP A 131 -8.58 -7.83 -1.67
CA TRP A 131 -9.02 -9.06 -0.98
C TRP A 131 -7.89 -10.10 -0.86
N SER A 132 -7.06 -10.22 -1.91
CA SER A 132 -5.91 -11.12 -1.96
C SER A 132 -4.77 -10.63 -1.07
N PHE A 133 -4.32 -11.50 -0.16
CA PHE A 133 -3.18 -11.25 0.71
C PHE A 133 -1.90 -10.95 -0.07
N ASN A 134 -1.63 -11.69 -1.15
CA ASN A 134 -0.41 -11.50 -1.95
C ASN A 134 -0.29 -10.07 -2.51
N ILE A 135 -1.40 -9.49 -2.99
CA ILE A 135 -1.42 -8.10 -3.49
C ILE A 135 -1.15 -7.11 -2.36
N ARG A 136 -1.85 -7.23 -1.22
CA ARG A 136 -1.65 -6.33 -0.08
C ARG A 136 -0.22 -6.40 0.43
N MET A 137 0.27 -7.62 0.65
CA MET A 137 1.60 -7.90 1.17
C MET A 137 2.67 -7.29 0.26
N ILE A 138 2.68 -7.58 -1.05
CA ILE A 138 3.72 -7.03 -1.94
C ILE A 138 3.59 -5.51 -2.08
N PHE A 139 2.36 -4.98 -2.10
CA PHE A 139 2.14 -3.54 -2.18
C PHE A 139 2.67 -2.82 -0.93
N HIS A 140 2.41 -3.35 0.27
CA HIS A 140 2.97 -2.83 1.52
C HIS A 140 4.50 -2.86 1.53
N HIS A 141 5.11 -3.91 0.98
CA HIS A 141 6.57 -3.99 0.84
C HIS A 141 7.11 -2.92 -0.12
N ILE A 142 6.44 -2.66 -1.25
CA ILE A 142 6.81 -1.56 -2.16
C ILE A 142 6.74 -0.21 -1.42
N LEU A 143 5.65 0.05 -0.69
CA LEU A 143 5.47 1.30 0.05
C LEU A 143 6.61 1.54 1.06
N LEU A 144 6.98 0.53 1.85
CA LEU A 144 7.99 0.70 2.90
C LEU A 144 9.43 0.60 2.40
N TYR A 145 9.77 -0.47 1.69
CA TYR A 145 11.17 -0.78 1.34
C TYR A 145 11.63 -0.14 0.04
N ARG A 146 10.71 0.22 -0.87
CA ARG A 146 11.08 0.86 -2.15
C ARG A 146 10.73 2.33 -2.18
N ILE A 147 9.59 2.73 -1.64
CA ILE A 147 9.18 4.14 -1.70
C ILE A 147 9.69 4.89 -0.46
N GLN A 148 9.24 4.52 0.74
CA GLN A 148 9.61 5.20 1.97
C GLN A 148 11.12 5.11 2.23
N HIS A 149 11.74 3.95 2.08
CA HIS A 149 13.16 3.79 2.37
C HIS A 149 14.06 4.63 1.44
N LEU A 150 13.80 4.59 0.13
CA LEU A 150 14.67 5.22 -0.86
C LEU A 150 14.42 6.72 -1.02
N HIS A 151 13.16 7.16 -0.87
CA HIS A 151 12.79 8.54 -1.20
C HIS A 151 12.54 9.43 0.03
N LYS A 152 12.54 8.86 1.24
CA LYS A 152 12.45 9.69 2.46
C LYS A 152 13.73 10.51 2.61
N SER A 153 13.59 11.82 2.44
CA SER A 153 14.66 12.77 2.69
C SER A 153 15.00 12.83 4.19
N ASN A 154 16.29 13.03 4.53
CA ASN A 154 16.74 13.25 5.90
C ASN A 154 16.56 14.71 6.38
N LYS A 155 15.94 15.57 5.57
CA LYS A 155 15.64 16.96 5.94
C LYS A 155 14.81 16.97 7.23
N ASN A 156 15.14 17.87 8.17
CA ASN A 156 14.58 17.90 9.51
C ASN A 156 13.04 17.90 9.51
N LEU A 157 12.45 16.94 10.23
CA LEU A 157 11.00 16.70 10.38
C LEU A 157 10.18 17.93 10.84
N ASN A 158 10.82 18.91 11.48
CA ASN A 158 10.15 20.12 11.97
C ASN A 158 9.87 21.15 10.85
N GLU A 159 10.54 21.04 9.70
CA GLU A 159 10.23 21.84 8.49
C GLU A 159 9.28 21.10 7.55
N GLU A 160 9.19 19.77 7.62
CA GLU A 160 8.32 18.93 6.78
C GLU A 160 6.85 19.39 6.87
N TYR A 161 6.30 19.61 8.07
CA TYR A 161 4.86 19.90 8.20
C TYR A 161 4.44 21.25 7.59
N ASN A 162 5.31 22.27 7.68
CA ASN A 162 5.07 23.60 7.11
C ASN A 162 5.40 23.67 5.61
N PHE A 163 6.35 22.85 5.14
CA PHE A 163 6.73 22.78 3.72
C PHE A 163 5.72 21.93 2.90
N ILE A 164 5.32 20.76 3.38
CA ILE A 164 4.51 19.75 2.65
C ILE A 164 3.16 20.30 2.14
N THR A 165 2.54 21.24 2.87
CA THR A 165 1.17 21.70 2.60
C THR A 165 1.11 22.85 1.58
N LEU A 166 2.14 23.70 1.52
CA LEU A 166 2.27 24.80 0.53
C LEU A 166 3.13 24.38 -0.69
N SER A 167 4.08 23.47 -0.50
CA SER A 167 5.16 23.21 -1.47
C SER A 167 4.80 22.28 -2.63
N TYR A 168 3.75 21.46 -2.59
CA TYR A 168 3.54 20.49 -3.69
C TYR A 168 3.24 21.15 -5.05
N ARG A 169 2.45 22.24 -5.06
CA ARG A 169 2.23 23.01 -6.29
C ARG A 169 3.51 23.72 -6.72
N ASP A 170 4.23 24.31 -5.78
CA ASP A 170 5.48 25.03 -6.05
C ASP A 170 6.59 24.08 -6.51
N LEU A 171 6.65 22.84 -6.02
CA LEU A 171 7.56 21.77 -6.45
C LEU A 171 7.23 21.32 -7.87
N ILE A 172 5.95 21.07 -8.17
CA ILE A 172 5.53 20.74 -9.55
C ILE A 172 5.86 21.91 -10.49
N GLN A 173 5.62 23.14 -10.06
CA GLN A 173 5.88 24.33 -10.86
C GLN A 173 7.39 24.54 -11.05
N LYS A 174 8.21 24.37 -10.01
CA LYS A 174 9.69 24.37 -10.11
C LYS A 174 10.19 23.27 -11.03
N TYR A 175 9.60 22.07 -10.94
CA TYR A 175 9.92 20.96 -11.85
C TYR A 175 9.61 21.31 -13.30
N GLN A 176 8.43 21.85 -13.58
CA GLN A 176 8.04 22.31 -14.92
C GLN A 176 9.02 23.38 -15.44
N GLN A 177 9.38 24.37 -14.61
CA GLN A 177 10.35 25.41 -14.96
C GLN A 177 11.76 24.87 -15.23
N LEU A 178 12.22 23.88 -14.45
CA LEU A 178 13.52 23.22 -14.65
C LEU A 178 13.54 22.40 -15.94
N SER A 179 12.40 21.84 -16.36
CA SER A 179 12.31 21.09 -17.62
C SER A 179 12.43 21.99 -18.86
N GLU A 180 12.06 23.27 -18.73
CA GLU A 180 12.03 24.26 -19.81
C GLU A 180 13.35 25.06 -19.99
N THR A 181 14.18 25.17 -18.95
CA THR A 181 15.38 26.04 -18.91
C THR A 181 16.62 25.50 -19.65
N LYS A 182 16.44 24.71 -20.72
CA LYS A 182 17.51 24.08 -21.52
C LYS A 182 18.36 25.03 -22.39
N LYS A 183 18.36 26.35 -22.15
CA LYS A 183 19.18 27.31 -22.92
C LYS A 183 20.43 27.73 -22.13
N ALA A 184 21.60 27.50 -22.75
CA ALA A 184 22.99 27.85 -22.41
C ALA A 184 23.19 28.90 -21.29
N THR A 185 24.09 28.74 -20.32
CA THR A 185 25.57 28.82 -20.47
C THR A 185 26.20 28.50 -19.09
N GLN A 186 27.45 27.96 -19.06
CA GLN A 186 28.18 27.32 -17.93
C GLN A 186 27.93 25.81 -17.78
N PHE A 187 28.32 25.08 -18.82
CA PHE A 187 27.65 23.86 -19.28
C PHE A 187 27.84 22.57 -18.47
N PHE A 188 28.86 22.45 -17.61
CA PHE A 188 29.13 21.18 -16.91
C PHE A 188 28.70 21.21 -15.45
N ARG A 189 29.24 22.13 -14.65
CA ARG A 189 28.87 22.26 -13.22
C ARG A 189 27.39 22.62 -13.04
N LEU A 190 26.84 23.48 -13.90
CA LEU A 190 25.41 23.81 -13.84
C LEU A 190 24.54 22.63 -14.25
N LYS A 191 24.99 21.78 -15.18
CA LYS A 191 24.24 20.60 -15.62
C LYS A 191 24.19 19.53 -14.53
N GLU A 192 25.32 19.27 -13.87
CA GLU A 192 25.38 18.36 -12.71
C GLU A 192 24.53 18.88 -11.55
N PHE A 193 24.61 20.19 -11.27
CA PHE A 193 23.77 20.85 -10.27
C PHE A 193 22.27 20.73 -10.59
N ILE A 194 21.86 21.06 -11.82
CA ILE A 194 20.47 20.94 -12.27
C ILE A 194 20.01 19.49 -12.20
N GLN A 195 20.84 18.54 -12.60
CA GLN A 195 20.51 17.12 -12.58
C GLN A 195 20.35 16.59 -11.15
N SER A 196 21.26 16.95 -10.23
CA SER A 196 21.15 16.61 -8.81
C SER A 196 19.89 17.22 -8.18
N HIS A 197 19.62 18.51 -8.44
CA HIS A 197 18.39 19.17 -7.98
C HIS A 197 17.12 18.53 -8.54
N HIS A 198 17.12 18.16 -9.81
CA HIS A 198 16.02 17.46 -10.46
C HIS A 198 15.77 16.09 -9.83
N CYS A 199 16.83 15.31 -9.57
CA CYS A 199 16.72 14.02 -8.90
C CYS A 199 16.14 14.15 -7.48
N ASN A 200 16.62 15.12 -6.71
CA ASN A 200 16.09 15.40 -5.37
C ASN A 200 14.61 15.80 -5.41
N CYS A 201 14.22 16.67 -6.35
CA CYS A 201 12.83 17.07 -6.53
C CYS A 201 11.92 15.90 -6.92
N LEU A 202 12.34 15.03 -7.84
CA LEU A 202 11.58 13.83 -8.21
C LEU A 202 11.41 12.87 -7.04
N SER A 203 12.48 12.66 -6.27
CA SER A 203 12.44 11.84 -5.05
C SER A 203 11.47 12.42 -4.02
N ASP A 204 11.54 13.74 -3.78
CA ASP A 204 10.62 14.44 -2.87
C ASP A 204 9.17 14.30 -3.37
N VAL A 205 8.90 14.40 -4.68
CA VAL A 205 7.56 14.20 -5.26
C VAL A 205 7.04 12.77 -5.03
N ILE A 206 7.88 11.76 -5.22
CA ILE A 206 7.53 10.36 -4.97
C ILE A 206 7.15 10.16 -3.49
N TYR A 207 7.99 10.64 -2.57
CA TYR A 207 7.75 10.52 -1.15
C TYR A 207 6.49 11.28 -0.70
N MET A 208 6.23 12.45 -1.28
CA MET A 208 5.02 13.23 -1.02
C MET A 208 3.73 12.48 -1.40
N LYS A 209 3.74 11.73 -2.51
CA LYS A 209 2.60 10.88 -2.89
C LYS A 209 2.38 9.76 -1.88
N PHE A 210 3.45 9.12 -1.44
CA PHE A 210 3.40 8.13 -0.37
C PHE A 210 2.84 8.71 0.93
N PHE A 211 3.37 9.84 1.40
CA PHE A 211 2.95 10.47 2.64
C PHE A 211 1.46 10.81 2.63
N ARG A 212 0.99 11.44 1.54
CA ARG A 212 -0.44 11.77 1.35
C ARG A 212 -1.32 10.53 1.36
N PHE A 213 -0.88 9.47 0.69
CA PHE A 213 -1.63 8.22 0.66
C PHE A 213 -1.74 7.62 2.07
N ILE A 214 -0.64 7.54 2.83
CA ILE A 214 -0.66 7.02 4.20
C ILE A 214 -1.54 7.87 5.12
N GLN A 215 -1.50 9.20 4.97
CA GLN A 215 -2.39 10.09 5.71
C GLN A 215 -3.87 9.80 5.42
N GLN A 216 -4.24 9.61 4.14
CA GLN A 216 -5.61 9.25 3.75
C GLN A 216 -6.04 7.90 4.34
N ILE A 217 -5.13 6.92 4.41
CA ILE A 217 -5.41 5.62 5.04
C ILE A 217 -5.64 5.78 6.55
N GLU A 218 -4.84 6.58 7.24
CA GLU A 218 -5.00 6.80 8.69
C GLU A 218 -6.30 7.56 9.01
N GLU A 219 -6.64 8.58 8.22
CA GLU A 219 -7.94 9.28 8.32
C GLU A 219 -9.11 8.30 8.10
N GLY A 220 -9.01 7.44 7.07
CA GLY A 220 -10.00 6.40 6.80
C GLY A 220 -10.15 5.38 7.94
N LYS A 221 -9.03 4.99 8.56
CA LYS A 221 -9.01 4.08 9.71
C LYS A 221 -9.72 4.72 10.92
N GLN A 222 -9.42 5.98 11.24
CA GLN A 222 -10.07 6.70 12.33
C GLN A 222 -11.59 6.80 12.12
N LEU A 223 -12.03 7.16 10.90
CA LEU A 223 -13.44 7.21 10.55
C LEU A 223 -14.13 5.84 10.68
N SER A 224 -13.46 4.77 10.23
CA SER A 224 -13.99 3.41 10.36
C SER A 224 -14.15 2.99 11.83
N THR A 225 -13.18 3.32 12.69
CA THR A 225 -13.27 3.03 14.13
C THR A 225 -14.40 3.84 14.79
N SER A 226 -14.54 5.12 14.46
CA SER A 226 -15.65 5.94 14.95
C SER A 226 -17.01 5.43 14.48
N GLN A 227 -17.13 4.97 13.24
CA GLN A 227 -18.36 4.36 12.72
C GLN A 227 -18.70 3.05 13.45
N GLN A 228 -17.73 2.17 13.67
CA GLN A 228 -17.93 0.94 14.44
C GLN A 228 -18.36 1.23 15.87
N LEU A 229 -17.73 2.22 16.51
CA LEU A 229 -18.10 2.66 17.86
C LEU A 229 -19.55 3.18 17.89
N ASN A 230 -19.95 3.99 16.90
CA ASN A 230 -21.33 4.49 16.82
C ASN A 230 -22.35 3.37 16.59
N GLN A 231 -22.04 2.38 15.75
CA GLN A 231 -22.90 1.21 15.55
C GLN A 231 -23.07 0.42 16.85
N MET A 232 -21.98 0.18 17.59
CA MET A 232 -22.05 -0.48 18.90
C MET A 232 -22.89 0.33 19.92
N ILE A 233 -22.78 1.65 19.92
CA ILE A 233 -23.59 2.52 20.80
C ILE A 233 -25.07 2.43 20.42
N GLU A 234 -25.41 2.44 19.13
CA GLU A 234 -26.78 2.30 18.64
C GLU A 234 -27.38 0.94 19.00
N GLU A 235 -26.63 -0.15 18.82
CA GLU A 235 -27.05 -1.50 19.21
C GLU A 235 -27.28 -1.61 20.73
N THR A 236 -26.40 -1.02 21.52
CA THR A 236 -26.52 -0.98 22.98
C THR A 236 -27.76 -0.18 23.41
N HIS A 237 -28.01 0.96 22.77
CA HIS A 237 -29.19 1.78 23.02
C HIS A 237 -30.49 1.05 22.61
N PHE A 238 -30.48 0.37 21.47
CA PHE A 238 -31.59 -0.47 21.02
C PHE A 238 -31.87 -1.62 22.00
N HIS A 239 -30.83 -2.31 22.47
CA HIS A 239 -30.96 -3.35 23.50
C HIS A 239 -31.52 -2.80 24.81
N LYS A 240 -31.05 -1.62 25.25
CA LYS A 240 -31.57 -0.93 26.44
C LYS A 240 -33.06 -0.60 26.27
N GLN A 241 -33.47 -0.06 25.11
CA GLN A 241 -34.87 0.22 24.81
C GLN A 241 -35.74 -1.06 24.78
N MET A 242 -35.25 -2.14 24.18
CA MET A 242 -35.91 -3.46 24.19
C MET A 242 -36.11 -3.96 25.63
N LYS A 243 -35.07 -3.91 26.47
CA LYS A 243 -35.13 -4.29 27.88
C LYS A 243 -36.17 -3.45 28.64
N THR A 244 -36.19 -2.14 28.44
CA THR A 244 -37.20 -1.25 29.04
C THR A 244 -38.62 -1.58 28.58
N LYS A 245 -38.83 -1.88 27.28
CA LYS A 245 -40.14 -2.29 26.74
C LYS A 245 -40.61 -3.61 27.37
N LEU A 246 -39.72 -4.60 27.53
CA LEU A 246 -40.04 -5.87 28.17
C LEU A 246 -40.40 -5.69 29.65
N ILE A 247 -39.67 -4.84 30.39
CA ILE A 247 -39.99 -4.52 31.78
C ILE A 247 -41.35 -3.83 31.89
N LYS A 248 -41.62 -2.82 31.05
CA LYS A 248 -42.92 -2.14 31.00
C LYS A 248 -44.07 -3.10 30.70
N LYS A 249 -43.87 -4.04 29.77
CA LYS A 249 -44.84 -5.10 29.46
C LYS A 249 -45.10 -6.02 30.65
N ARG A 250 -44.04 -6.50 31.34
CA ARG A 250 -44.20 -7.31 32.57
C ARG A 250 -44.95 -6.56 33.67
N ILE A 251 -44.69 -5.27 33.85
CA ILE A 251 -45.39 -4.43 34.84
C ILE A 251 -46.87 -4.26 34.44
N SER A 252 -47.18 -4.03 33.16
CA SER A 252 -48.57 -3.94 32.70
C SER A 252 -49.33 -5.26 32.84
N ASP A 253 -48.67 -6.39 32.57
CA ASP A 253 -49.26 -7.71 32.69
C ASP A 253 -49.55 -8.05 34.17
N ARG A 254 -48.65 -7.68 35.09
CA ARG A 254 -48.90 -7.77 36.54
C ARG A 254 -50.06 -6.88 37.01
N LYS A 255 -50.21 -5.68 36.45
CA LYS A 255 -51.33 -4.78 36.79
C LYS A 255 -52.67 -5.25 36.22
N LYS A 256 -52.67 -5.99 35.10
CA LYS A 256 -53.89 -6.58 34.53
C LYS A 256 -54.30 -7.89 35.20
N GLY A 257 -53.35 -8.61 35.80
CA GLY A 257 -53.62 -9.84 36.57
C GLY A 257 -54.08 -9.62 38.01
N SER A 258 -54.19 -8.38 38.50
CA SER A 258 -54.56 -8.09 39.89
C SER A 258 -55.99 -7.55 40.07
N SER A 259 -56.87 -7.67 39.08
CA SER A 259 -58.28 -7.26 39.23
C SER A 259 -59.25 -8.43 39.45
N ASP A 260 -58.79 -9.67 39.50
CA ASP A 260 -59.64 -10.81 39.83
C ASP A 260 -58.96 -11.72 40.87
N GLN A 261 -59.73 -11.96 41.94
CA GLN A 261 -59.60 -12.99 42.98
C GLN A 261 -58.83 -12.63 44.27
N ASN A 262 -59.64 -12.28 45.27
CA ASN A 262 -59.62 -12.92 46.58
C ASN A 262 -59.50 -14.45 46.44
N SER A 263 -58.37 -15.03 46.83
CA SER A 263 -58.35 -16.30 47.58
C SER A 263 -56.94 -16.59 48.08
N SER A 264 -56.87 -17.00 49.35
CA SER A 264 -55.71 -17.43 50.11
C SER A 264 -54.85 -18.48 49.40
N SER A 265 -53.53 -18.38 49.56
CA SER A 265 -52.66 -19.43 50.11
C SER A 265 -51.20 -19.14 49.79
N ASP A 266 -50.36 -19.37 50.79
CA ASP A 266 -48.90 -19.31 50.83
C ASP A 266 -48.18 -19.68 49.53
N ALA A 267 -47.31 -18.78 49.07
CA ALA A 267 -46.15 -19.15 48.26
C ALA A 267 -45.01 -18.14 48.47
N GLN A 268 -43.85 -18.68 48.85
CA GLN A 268 -42.64 -17.98 49.21
C GLN A 268 -42.22 -16.92 48.18
N SER A 269 -42.20 -15.67 48.64
CA SER A 269 -41.60 -14.53 47.94
C SER A 269 -40.08 -14.66 47.94
N TYR A 270 -39.51 -15.19 46.86
CA TYR A 270 -38.12 -14.93 46.53
C TYR A 270 -37.98 -13.46 46.09
N ARG A 271 -37.47 -12.62 46.99
CA ARG A 271 -36.87 -11.33 46.62
C ARG A 271 -35.58 -11.64 45.85
N ILE A 272 -35.59 -11.37 44.54
CA ILE A 272 -34.34 -11.17 43.82
C ILE A 272 -33.85 -9.78 44.24
N ILE A 273 -32.75 -9.78 44.97
CA ILE A 273 -31.95 -8.60 45.28
C ILE A 273 -31.25 -8.22 43.96
N ASP A 274 -31.52 -7.04 43.42
CA ASP A 274 -30.70 -6.47 42.36
C ASP A 274 -29.33 -6.14 42.98
N GLU A 275 -28.31 -6.91 42.62
CA GLU A 275 -26.92 -6.58 42.92
C GLU A 275 -26.51 -5.32 42.16
N ASP A 276 -25.73 -4.51 42.86
CA ASP A 276 -25.12 -3.25 42.44
C ASP A 276 -24.66 -3.22 40.97
N GLU A 277 -25.30 -2.39 40.15
CA GLU A 277 -24.59 -1.67 39.10
C GLU A 277 -24.32 -0.26 39.63
N GLN A 278 -23.10 -0.09 40.15
CA GLN A 278 -22.51 1.21 40.41
C GLN A 278 -22.68 2.10 39.18
N ASP A 279 -23.34 3.24 39.38
CA ASP A 279 -23.31 4.37 38.48
C ASP A 279 -21.85 4.85 38.30
N VAL A 280 -21.13 4.26 37.35
CA VAL A 280 -19.97 4.93 36.76
C VAL A 280 -20.53 5.99 35.83
N ALA A 281 -20.72 7.18 36.39
CA ALA A 281 -20.92 8.39 35.60
C ALA A 281 -19.77 8.50 34.58
N ILE A 282 -20.05 8.22 33.31
CA ILE A 282 -19.16 8.58 32.22
C ILE A 282 -19.20 10.12 32.17
N PRO A 283 -18.08 10.82 32.43
CA PRO A 283 -18.08 12.27 32.35
C PRO A 283 -18.40 12.68 30.93
N LEU A 284 -19.48 13.45 30.75
CA LEU A 284 -19.71 14.21 29.53
C LEU A 284 -18.56 15.18 29.40
N PHE A 285 -17.59 14.86 28.55
CA PHE A 285 -16.51 15.76 28.20
C PHE A 285 -17.10 16.89 27.34
N THR A 286 -17.58 17.95 27.99
CA THR A 286 -17.75 19.26 27.33
C THR A 286 -16.37 19.88 27.21
N GLY A 287 -15.57 19.36 26.28
CA GLY A 287 -14.32 19.98 25.86
C GLY A 287 -14.62 21.19 25.00
N THR A 288 -14.75 22.36 25.62
CA THR A 288 -14.44 23.63 24.97
C THR A 288 -12.93 23.72 24.79
N SER A 289 -12.41 23.13 23.71
CA SER A 289 -11.06 23.42 23.21
C SER A 289 -11.19 24.33 22.00
N ASN A 290 -11.15 25.63 22.28
CA ASN A 290 -10.66 26.63 21.34
C ASN A 290 -9.16 26.35 21.10
N GLU A 291 -8.86 25.49 20.13
CA GLU A 291 -7.58 25.51 19.45
C GLU A 291 -7.85 25.71 17.96
N LEU A 292 -7.62 26.94 17.51
CA LEU A 292 -7.53 27.33 16.11
C LEU A 292 -6.38 26.55 15.45
N LYS A 293 -6.67 25.32 15.01
CA LYS A 293 -5.85 24.66 13.99
C LYS A 293 -6.18 25.30 12.64
N PRO A 294 -5.20 25.79 11.87
CA PRO A 294 -5.46 26.34 10.55
C PRO A 294 -6.04 25.22 9.68
N GLN A 295 -7.33 25.33 9.35
CA GLN A 295 -7.99 24.44 8.41
C GLN A 295 -7.48 24.75 6.99
N VAL A 296 -6.40 24.09 6.60
CA VAL A 296 -5.95 24.08 5.21
C VAL A 296 -6.78 23.02 4.49
N LYS A 297 -7.72 23.47 3.64
CA LYS A 297 -8.52 22.57 2.78
C LYS A 297 -7.60 21.93 1.74
N LEU A 298 -7.25 20.66 1.95
CA LEU A 298 -6.64 19.81 0.93
C LEU A 298 -7.61 19.59 -0.25
N PRO A 299 -7.10 19.36 -1.47
CA PRO A 299 -7.94 19.17 -2.66
C PRO A 299 -8.94 18.00 -2.49
N GLU A 300 -10.20 18.27 -2.82
CA GLU A 300 -11.43 17.58 -2.39
C GLU A 300 -11.73 16.21 -3.02
N LYS A 301 -10.78 15.56 -3.70
CA LYS A 301 -11.03 14.18 -4.16
C LYS A 301 -10.90 13.21 -3.00
N ARG A 302 -11.94 13.17 -2.16
CA ARG A 302 -12.15 12.10 -1.19
C ARG A 302 -12.29 10.81 -1.96
N VAL A 303 -11.43 9.85 -1.68
CA VAL A 303 -11.53 8.51 -2.27
C VAL A 303 -12.78 7.86 -1.70
N ALA A 304 -13.74 7.54 -2.57
CA ALA A 304 -14.94 6.81 -2.17
C ALA A 304 -14.56 5.37 -1.82
N VAL A 305 -14.58 5.04 -0.53
CA VAL A 305 -14.34 3.68 -0.04
C VAL A 305 -15.68 2.96 0.06
N THR A 306 -15.81 1.84 -0.65
CA THR A 306 -17.01 0.99 -0.56
C THR A 306 -17.04 0.23 0.78
N GLN A 307 -18.23 -0.17 1.25
CA GLN A 307 -18.35 -0.97 2.49
C GLN A 307 -17.52 -2.27 2.44
N ASN A 308 -17.45 -2.93 1.27
CA ASN A 308 -16.63 -4.12 1.07
C ASN A 308 -15.12 -3.84 1.23
N GLN A 309 -14.64 -2.66 0.79
CA GLN A 309 -13.25 -2.25 0.99
C GLN A 309 -12.96 -1.93 2.47
N LEU A 310 -13.94 -1.38 3.19
CA LEU A 310 -13.81 -1.09 4.62
C LEU A 310 -13.52 -2.36 5.44
N LYS A 311 -14.10 -3.50 5.07
CA LYS A 311 -13.79 -4.81 5.68
C LYS A 311 -12.31 -5.15 5.64
N TYR A 312 -11.64 -4.81 4.53
CA TYR A 312 -10.21 -5.07 4.36
C TYR A 312 -9.33 -3.96 4.90
N LEU A 313 -9.86 -2.76 5.18
CA LEU A 313 -9.09 -1.63 5.72
C LEU A 313 -8.44 -1.97 7.05
N ILE A 314 -9.20 -2.45 8.03
CA ILE A 314 -8.68 -2.76 9.37
C ILE A 314 -7.60 -3.83 9.28
N LYS A 315 -7.88 -4.90 8.52
CA LYS A 315 -6.93 -5.99 8.29
C LYS A 315 -5.66 -5.49 7.60
N ALA A 316 -5.78 -4.71 6.53
CA ALA A 316 -4.66 -4.14 5.80
C ALA A 316 -3.81 -3.21 6.69
N CYS A 317 -4.45 -2.36 7.50
CA CYS A 317 -3.76 -1.49 8.45
C CYS A 317 -2.97 -2.29 9.50
N ALA A 318 -3.55 -3.37 10.04
CA ALA A 318 -2.86 -4.23 10.99
C ALA A 318 -1.63 -4.91 10.34
N GLU A 319 -1.80 -5.51 9.15
CA GLU A 319 -0.71 -6.10 8.36
C GLU A 319 0.39 -5.06 8.04
N PHE A 320 -0.01 -3.82 7.71
CA PHE A 320 0.91 -2.74 7.39
C PHE A 320 1.71 -2.26 8.60
N GLU A 321 1.08 -2.09 9.77
CA GLU A 321 1.79 -1.71 11.01
C GLU A 321 2.75 -2.81 11.48
N GLU A 322 2.35 -4.07 11.36
CA GLU A 322 3.27 -5.20 11.63
C GLU A 322 4.48 -5.15 10.70
N LEU A 323 4.26 -4.94 9.41
CA LEU A 323 5.36 -4.84 8.44
C LEU A 323 6.22 -3.60 8.69
N LYS A 324 5.64 -2.48 9.10
CA LYS A 324 6.34 -1.26 9.47
C LYS A 324 7.24 -1.47 10.68
N PHE A 325 6.80 -2.24 11.68
CA PHE A 325 7.65 -2.65 12.79
C PHE A 325 8.83 -3.52 12.33
N LYS A 326 8.58 -4.51 11.45
CA LYS A 326 9.65 -5.31 10.83
C LYS A 326 10.63 -4.45 10.03
N TYR A 327 10.12 -3.47 9.30
CA TYR A 327 10.92 -2.49 8.56
C TYR A 327 11.81 -1.65 9.48
N GLN A 328 11.30 -1.16 10.62
CA GLN A 328 12.14 -0.41 11.57
C GLN A 328 13.28 -1.26 12.12
N LYS A 329 13.00 -2.51 12.49
CA LYS A 329 14.04 -3.46 12.93
C LYS A 329 15.08 -3.71 11.84
N TRP A 330 14.63 -4.00 10.62
CA TRP A 330 15.51 -4.19 9.47
C TRP A 330 16.38 -2.95 9.22
N LYS A 331 15.77 -1.76 9.22
CA LYS A 331 16.46 -0.49 9.00
C LYS A 331 17.54 -0.27 10.06
N GLN A 332 17.25 -0.51 11.32
CA GLN A 332 18.23 -0.40 12.41
C GLN A 332 19.38 -1.40 12.28
N SER A 333 19.12 -2.61 11.78
CA SER A 333 20.15 -3.65 11.59
C SER A 333 21.08 -3.39 10.40
N VAL A 334 20.62 -2.61 9.41
CA VAL A 334 21.30 -2.40 8.13
C VAL A 334 22.00 -1.04 8.08
N ILE A 335 21.51 -0.04 8.82
CA ILE A 335 22.12 1.29 8.86
C ILE A 335 23.43 1.27 9.66
N PRO A 336 24.55 1.74 9.09
CA PRO A 336 25.81 1.80 9.80
C PRO A 336 25.80 2.88 10.89
N VAL A 337 26.58 2.69 11.96
CA VAL A 337 26.61 3.59 13.13
C VAL A 337 26.99 5.02 12.76
N ASN A 338 27.78 5.20 11.70
CA ASN A 338 28.21 6.50 11.17
C ASN A 338 27.27 7.08 10.09
N PHE A 339 26.06 6.54 9.91
CA PHE A 339 25.14 7.01 8.85
C PHE A 339 24.84 8.51 8.93
N ASN A 340 24.70 9.05 10.13
CA ASN A 340 24.40 10.47 10.32
C ASN A 340 25.57 11.39 9.96
N SER A 341 26.81 10.89 9.95
CA SER A 341 27.99 11.66 9.54
C SER A 341 28.28 11.63 8.04
N LEU A 342 27.56 10.80 7.28
CA LEU A 342 27.70 10.74 5.83
C LEU A 342 27.10 11.99 5.17
N SER A 343 27.64 12.37 4.02
CA SER A 343 27.02 13.37 3.13
C SER A 343 25.69 12.85 2.57
N GLU A 344 24.83 13.73 2.08
CA GLU A 344 23.54 13.32 1.52
C GLU A 344 23.69 12.41 0.29
N ASP A 345 24.69 12.67 -0.57
CA ASP A 345 24.97 11.83 -1.74
C ASP A 345 25.44 10.42 -1.34
N GLU A 346 26.28 10.33 -0.29
CA GLU A 346 26.71 9.04 0.26
C GLU A 346 25.53 8.28 0.88
N LYS A 347 24.62 8.97 1.58
CA LYS A 347 23.40 8.34 2.13
C LYS A 347 22.49 7.82 1.02
N ILE A 348 22.31 8.58 -0.07
CA ILE A 348 21.50 8.17 -1.22
C ILE A 348 22.10 6.91 -1.85
N ASN A 349 23.40 6.94 -2.16
CA ASN A 349 24.09 5.78 -2.73
C ASN A 349 24.00 4.57 -1.80
N LEU A 350 24.21 4.76 -0.50
CA LEU A 350 24.13 3.68 0.47
C LEU A 350 22.72 3.08 0.55
N ASN A 351 21.68 3.91 0.56
CA ASN A 351 20.28 3.47 0.55
C ASN A 351 19.94 2.61 -0.68
N GLU A 352 20.47 2.93 -1.85
CA GLU A 352 20.25 2.14 -3.07
C GLU A 352 20.97 0.77 -3.04
N THR A 353 22.07 0.66 -2.28
CA THR A 353 22.86 -0.58 -2.20
C THR A 353 22.32 -1.60 -1.20
N PHE A 354 21.39 -1.22 -0.32
CA PHE A 354 20.91 -2.14 0.70
C PHE A 354 20.07 -3.28 0.09
N LYS A 355 20.41 -4.52 0.48
CA LYS A 355 19.60 -5.68 0.14
C LYS A 355 18.30 -5.64 0.94
N VAL A 356 17.20 -5.35 0.25
CA VAL A 356 15.85 -5.41 0.84
C VAL A 356 15.42 -6.87 1.06
N PRO A 357 14.47 -7.14 1.99
CA PRO A 357 13.95 -8.48 2.20
C PRO A 357 13.35 -9.09 0.93
N GLU A 358 13.63 -10.36 0.70
CA GLU A 358 13.04 -11.11 -0.41
C GLU A 358 11.57 -11.40 -0.13
N VAL A 359 10.70 -11.06 -1.08
CA VAL A 359 9.28 -11.33 -0.96
C VAL A 359 8.94 -12.58 -1.76
N LYS A 360 8.44 -13.60 -1.06
CA LYS A 360 7.91 -14.84 -1.66
C LYS A 360 6.39 -14.73 -1.73
N LEU A 361 5.84 -14.85 -2.94
CA LEU A 361 4.39 -14.91 -3.11
C LEU A 361 3.89 -16.27 -2.62
N ALA A 362 2.81 -16.28 -1.83
CA ALA A 362 2.15 -17.51 -1.46
C ALA A 362 1.51 -18.11 -2.72
N VAL A 363 1.96 -19.30 -3.11
CA VAL A 363 1.36 -20.01 -4.24
C VAL A 363 -0.07 -20.35 -3.84
N PRO A 364 -1.09 -19.97 -4.65
CA PRO A 364 -2.45 -20.42 -4.38
C PRO A 364 -2.43 -21.96 -4.45
N LEU A 365 -2.70 -22.61 -3.33
CA LEU A 365 -2.97 -24.04 -3.32
C LEU A 365 -4.24 -24.24 -4.16
N ASP A 366 -4.13 -24.98 -5.26
CA ASP A 366 -5.29 -25.32 -6.08
C ASP A 366 -6.21 -26.18 -5.19
N GLU A 367 -7.43 -25.70 -4.93
CA GLU A 367 -8.43 -26.43 -4.14
C GLU A 367 -8.79 -27.80 -4.74
N LYS A 368 -8.35 -28.09 -5.97
CA LYS A 368 -8.42 -29.42 -6.59
C LYS A 368 -7.48 -30.45 -5.99
N GLU A 369 -6.43 -30.05 -5.28
CA GLU A 369 -5.67 -30.94 -4.41
C GLU A 369 -6.42 -31.07 -3.07
N GLY A 370 -7.53 -31.80 -3.12
CA GLY A 370 -8.31 -32.13 -1.93
C GLY A 370 -7.48 -32.89 -0.91
N ASN A 371 -6.83 -32.18 0.00
CA ASN A 371 -6.64 -32.62 1.37
C ASN A 371 -6.32 -31.45 2.29
N ILE A 372 -7.33 -31.16 3.11
CA ILE A 372 -7.35 -30.26 4.25
C ILE A 372 -6.20 -30.60 5.22
N LYS A 373 -5.42 -29.58 5.57
CA LYS A 373 -5.14 -29.19 6.97
C LYS A 373 -4.56 -27.77 6.97
N ASN A 374 -5.39 -26.79 7.30
CA ASN A 374 -4.90 -25.58 7.96
C ASN A 374 -4.30 -26.04 9.29
N THR A 375 -2.99 -26.27 9.32
CA THR A 375 -2.23 -26.05 10.55
C THR A 375 -1.97 -24.55 10.58
N ASP A 376 -2.84 -23.85 11.30
CA ASP A 376 -2.48 -22.57 11.89
C ASP A 376 -1.34 -22.85 12.88
N GLU A 377 -0.11 -22.87 12.38
CA GLU A 377 1.09 -22.68 13.19
C GLU A 377 1.69 -21.34 12.79
N TRP A 378 1.31 -20.31 13.55
CA TRP A 378 2.03 -19.06 13.70
C TRP A 378 2.64 -19.01 15.09
#